data_AF-A0A3L6JN75-F1
#
_entry.id   AF-A0A3L6JN75-F1
#
_cell.length_a   1.000
_cell.length_b   1.000
_cell.length_c   1.000
_cell.angle_alpha   90.00
_cell.angle_beta   90.00
_cell.angle_gamma   90.00
#
_symmetry.space_group_name_H-M   'P 1'
#
loop_
_entity.id
_entity.type
_entity.pdbx_description
1 polymer ?
#
loop_
_entity_poly.entity_id
_entity_poly.type
_entity_poly.pdbx_seq_one_letter_code
_entity_poly.pdbx_strand_id
1 'polypeptide(L)'
;MSDEASFHSADLIDRLLLIVTLNSTLIHFLLSIQVEEVVDPDRVDSLTQGLLRTRKWMEEATTMKGVPPSTQNILSLIVKRLAQIESLLPKLSSKAKEAEITPAREILSLLDSGHETSRAEQLKPTQPQGTETELVPPAVQVPMKPLEAYKKVDVEDDMFGLIGQTQRLIQQYSQREHVLLPTFWLEVLREIHKYKSDSPYLGDVIELPSRILAKIIKGLLTEAPGARLLQELMKNREQESYVSSSEVERIERAVAKYFAGVEGVLKEDKVDAKEKILEAQTAFDGFGWGGPELEKRLIKRLNQECEEALHNAESATDEPRRVIYAEVTKMLCKLQHAILAEARLQEMFTQMKP
;
A
#
# COMPACT_ATOMS: atom_id res chain seq x y z
N MET A 1 -11.25 -47.32 -22.06
CA MET A 1 -12.03 -46.47 -21.14
C MET A 1 -11.44 -45.08 -21.26
N SER A 2 -12.19 -44.18 -21.87
CA SER A 2 -11.79 -42.82 -22.20
C SER A 2 -12.05 -41.91 -21.01
N ASP A 3 -10.99 -41.40 -20.41
CA ASP A 3 -11.05 -40.26 -19.50
C ASP A 3 -11.45 -39.02 -20.32
N GLU A 4 -12.76 -38.79 -20.43
CA GLU A 4 -13.29 -37.49 -20.81
C GLU A 4 -12.94 -36.52 -19.69
N ALA A 5 -11.88 -35.74 -19.89
CA ALA A 5 -11.64 -34.51 -19.13
C ALA A 5 -12.81 -33.56 -19.41
N SER A 6 -13.90 -33.72 -18.66
CA SER A 6 -15.11 -32.94 -18.81
C SER A 6 -14.81 -31.49 -18.43
N PHE A 7 -14.95 -30.61 -19.40
CA PHE A 7 -14.93 -29.17 -19.20
C PHE A 7 -16.02 -28.78 -18.18
N HIS A 8 -15.65 -28.44 -16.95
CA HIS A 8 -16.59 -27.95 -15.96
C HIS A 8 -16.94 -26.50 -16.26
N SER A 9 -18.17 -26.26 -16.74
CA SER A 9 -18.73 -24.94 -17.02
C SER A 9 -18.61 -23.94 -15.86
N ALA A 10 -18.57 -24.44 -14.62
CA ALA A 10 -18.31 -23.65 -13.42
C ALA A 10 -16.94 -22.94 -13.46
N ASP A 11 -15.91 -23.62 -13.96
CA ASP A 11 -14.55 -23.08 -14.07
C ASP A 11 -14.47 -21.97 -15.15
N LEU A 12 -15.28 -22.07 -16.21
CA LEU A 12 -15.40 -21.00 -17.21
C LEU A 12 -16.14 -19.77 -16.65
N ILE A 13 -17.19 -19.98 -15.85
CA ILE A 13 -17.99 -18.89 -15.25
C ILE A 13 -17.18 -18.10 -14.22
N ASP A 14 -16.50 -18.78 -13.29
CA ASP A 14 -15.64 -18.14 -12.29
C ASP A 14 -14.50 -17.33 -12.96
N ARG A 15 -14.00 -17.83 -14.09
CA ARG A 15 -12.93 -17.16 -14.87
C ARG A 15 -13.46 -16.01 -15.75
N LEU A 16 -14.69 -16.09 -16.25
CA LEU A 16 -15.37 -14.96 -16.92
C LEU A 16 -15.68 -13.83 -15.94
N LEU A 17 -16.15 -14.17 -14.74
CA LEU A 17 -16.30 -13.22 -13.63
C LEU A 17 -14.99 -12.52 -13.32
N LEU A 18 -13.86 -13.23 -13.33
CA LEU A 18 -12.54 -12.62 -13.15
C LEU A 18 -12.16 -11.66 -14.29
N ILE A 19 -12.43 -12.00 -15.56
CA ILE A 19 -12.21 -11.05 -16.67
C ILE A 19 -13.02 -9.77 -16.44
N VAL A 20 -14.25 -9.90 -15.93
CA VAL A 20 -15.08 -8.75 -15.55
C VAL A 20 -14.46 -7.99 -14.37
N THR A 21 -13.93 -8.67 -13.35
CA THR A 21 -13.28 -8.03 -12.19
C THR A 21 -11.97 -7.33 -12.58
N LEU A 22 -11.13 -7.94 -13.42
CA LEU A 22 -9.91 -7.34 -13.96
C LEU A 22 -10.22 -6.15 -14.86
N ASN A 23 -11.23 -6.26 -15.73
CA ASN A 23 -11.70 -5.13 -16.51
C ASN A 23 -12.26 -4.02 -15.62
N SER A 24 -13.00 -4.35 -14.56
CA SER A 24 -13.46 -3.37 -13.57
C SER A 24 -12.27 -2.68 -12.91
N THR A 25 -11.29 -3.44 -12.42
CA THR A 25 -10.07 -2.89 -11.79
C THR A 25 -9.28 -2.01 -12.76
N LEU A 26 -9.21 -2.39 -14.04
CA LEU A 26 -8.57 -1.62 -15.10
C LEU A 26 -9.33 -0.33 -15.44
N ILE A 27 -10.67 -0.39 -15.50
CA ILE A 27 -11.53 0.77 -15.73
C ILE A 27 -11.40 1.74 -14.54
N HIS A 28 -11.49 1.24 -13.31
CA HIS A 28 -11.27 2.04 -12.11
C HIS A 28 -9.86 2.63 -12.07
N PHE A 29 -8.84 1.91 -12.53
CA PHE A 29 -7.48 2.43 -12.65
C PHE A 29 -7.38 3.57 -13.66
N LEU A 30 -7.95 3.39 -14.86
CA LEU A 30 -7.97 4.42 -15.90
C LEU A 30 -8.75 5.66 -15.46
N LEU A 31 -9.89 5.46 -14.79
CA LEU A 31 -10.70 6.55 -14.23
C LEU A 31 -9.95 7.26 -13.09
N SER A 32 -9.30 6.53 -12.18
CA SER A 32 -8.51 7.15 -11.12
C SER A 32 -7.33 7.95 -11.66
N ILE A 33 -6.66 7.50 -12.74
CA ILE A 33 -5.60 8.30 -13.38
C ILE A 33 -6.15 9.61 -13.95
N GLN A 34 -7.35 9.56 -14.54
CA GLN A 34 -7.98 10.76 -15.11
C GLN A 34 -8.45 11.75 -14.05
N VAL A 35 -8.77 11.27 -12.84
CA VAL A 35 -9.29 12.09 -11.74
C VAL A 35 -8.18 12.58 -10.82
N GLU A 36 -7.24 11.71 -10.47
CA GLU A 36 -6.20 11.98 -9.46
C GLU A 36 -4.92 12.57 -10.08
N GLU A 37 -4.75 12.52 -11.40
CA GLU A 37 -3.53 12.91 -12.15
C GLU A 37 -2.21 12.25 -11.67
N VAL A 38 -2.26 11.39 -10.65
CA VAL A 38 -1.14 10.68 -10.03
C VAL A 38 -1.28 9.18 -10.31
N VAL A 39 -0.18 8.54 -10.70
CA VAL A 39 -0.14 7.11 -11.02
C VAL A 39 0.55 6.36 -9.89
N ASP A 40 -0.13 5.45 -9.19
CA ASP A 40 0.52 4.59 -8.22
C ASP A 40 1.28 3.43 -8.90
N PRO A 41 2.62 3.38 -8.81
CA PRO A 41 3.43 2.38 -9.51
C PRO A 41 3.18 0.95 -9.01
N ASP A 42 2.83 0.76 -7.73
CA ASP A 42 2.57 -0.57 -7.16
C ASP A 42 1.24 -1.13 -7.69
N ARG A 43 0.25 -0.26 -7.86
CA ARG A 43 -1.02 -0.60 -8.52
C ARG A 43 -0.80 -0.95 -9.99
N VAL A 44 0.05 -0.21 -10.71
CA VAL A 44 0.40 -0.52 -12.10
C VAL A 44 1.12 -1.86 -12.22
N ASP A 45 2.09 -2.12 -11.34
CA ASP A 45 2.84 -3.38 -11.32
C ASP A 45 1.90 -4.56 -11.02
N SER A 46 1.03 -4.42 -10.00
CA SER A 46 0.02 -5.42 -9.66
C SER A 46 -0.93 -5.72 -10.82
N LEU A 47 -1.41 -4.69 -11.52
CA LEU A 47 -2.25 -4.84 -12.71
C LEU A 47 -1.50 -5.52 -13.85
N THR A 48 -0.24 -5.13 -14.08
CA THR A 48 0.61 -5.72 -15.12
C THR A 48 0.79 -7.21 -14.89
N GLN A 49 1.10 -7.62 -13.66
CA GLN A 49 1.25 -9.04 -13.30
C GLN A 49 -0.06 -9.82 -13.46
N GLY A 50 -1.18 -9.24 -13.02
CA GLY A 50 -2.51 -9.85 -13.22
C GLY A 50 -2.84 -10.05 -14.70
N LEU A 51 -2.60 -9.04 -15.53
CA LEU A 51 -2.87 -9.08 -16.97
C LEU A 51 -1.98 -10.07 -17.72
N LEU A 52 -0.68 -10.13 -17.41
CA LEU A 52 0.26 -11.09 -17.99
C LEU A 52 -0.22 -12.53 -17.82
N ARG A 53 -0.64 -12.88 -16.60
CA ARG A 53 -1.11 -14.22 -16.27
C ARG A 53 -2.47 -14.53 -16.88
N THR A 54 -3.41 -13.57 -16.86
CA THR A 54 -4.70 -13.72 -17.53
C THR A 54 -4.53 -13.88 -19.03
N ARG A 55 -3.64 -13.11 -19.67
CA ARG A 55 -3.34 -13.27 -21.11
C ARG A 55 -2.79 -14.65 -21.41
N LYS A 56 -1.77 -15.10 -20.66
CA LYS A 56 -1.17 -16.43 -20.85
C LYS A 56 -2.22 -17.53 -20.74
N TRP A 57 -3.11 -17.44 -19.76
CA TRP A 57 -4.23 -18.38 -19.64
C TRP A 57 -5.20 -18.31 -20.83
N MET A 58 -5.59 -17.11 -21.27
CA MET A 58 -6.49 -16.96 -22.41
C MET A 58 -5.86 -17.49 -23.70
N GLU A 59 -4.55 -17.33 -23.88
CA GLU A 59 -3.79 -17.95 -24.97
C GLU A 59 -3.85 -19.47 -24.89
N GLU A 60 -3.61 -20.06 -23.72
CA GLU A 60 -3.74 -21.51 -23.50
C GLU A 60 -5.18 -21.99 -23.76
N ALA A 61 -6.20 -21.26 -23.30
CA ALA A 61 -7.62 -21.57 -23.49
C ALA A 61 -8.07 -21.51 -24.96
N THR A 62 -7.46 -20.67 -25.80
CA THR A 62 -7.73 -20.66 -27.25
C THR A 62 -7.28 -21.94 -27.94
N THR A 63 -6.35 -22.69 -27.34
CA THR A 63 -5.80 -23.94 -27.89
C THR A 63 -6.41 -25.21 -27.29
N MET A 64 -7.29 -25.09 -26.28
CA MET A 64 -7.92 -26.23 -25.63
C MET A 64 -8.98 -26.92 -26.50
N LYS A 65 -8.99 -28.26 -26.48
CA LYS A 65 -10.00 -29.09 -27.17
C LYS A 65 -11.37 -28.89 -26.51
N GLY A 66 -12.41 -28.63 -27.31
CA GLY A 66 -13.80 -28.51 -26.84
C GLY A 66 -14.34 -27.07 -26.74
N VAL A 67 -13.52 -26.05 -26.99
CA VAL A 67 -13.97 -24.65 -27.04
C VAL A 67 -14.58 -24.32 -28.42
N PRO A 68 -15.80 -23.78 -28.50
CA PRO A 68 -16.41 -23.40 -29.77
C PRO A 68 -15.57 -22.35 -30.54
N PRO A 69 -15.53 -22.39 -31.89
CA PRO A 69 -14.76 -21.44 -32.69
C PRO A 69 -15.14 -19.97 -32.47
N SER A 70 -16.42 -19.69 -32.21
CA SER A 70 -16.91 -18.35 -31.87
C SER A 70 -16.31 -17.84 -30.56
N THR A 71 -16.23 -18.68 -29.53
CA THR A 71 -15.60 -18.38 -28.25
C THR A 71 -14.08 -18.21 -28.40
N GLN A 72 -13.42 -19.06 -29.19
CA GLN A 72 -11.98 -18.92 -29.50
C GLN A 72 -11.67 -17.59 -30.19
N ASN A 73 -12.51 -17.15 -31.13
CA ASN A 73 -12.34 -15.87 -31.82
C ASN A 73 -12.48 -14.67 -30.87
N ILE A 74 -13.47 -14.70 -29.97
CA ILE A 74 -13.67 -13.65 -28.95
C ILE A 74 -12.49 -13.62 -27.98
N LEU A 75 -12.07 -14.78 -27.46
CA LEU A 75 -10.90 -14.89 -26.57
C LEU A 75 -9.63 -14.37 -27.25
N SER A 76 -9.42 -14.70 -28.52
CA SER A 76 -8.26 -14.23 -29.31
C SER A 76 -8.25 -12.71 -29.51
N LEU A 77 -9.43 -12.10 -29.69
CA LEU A 77 -9.58 -10.64 -29.76
C LEU A 77 -9.26 -9.98 -28.41
N ILE A 78 -9.72 -10.56 -27.31
CA ILE A 78 -9.43 -10.07 -25.96
C ILE A 78 -7.93 -10.20 -25.67
N VAL A 79 -7.29 -11.33 -25.98
CA VAL A 79 -5.84 -11.55 -25.86
C VAL A 79 -5.06 -10.46 -26.57
N LYS A 80 -5.42 -10.12 -27.83
CA LYS A 80 -4.77 -9.04 -28.58
C LYS A 80 -4.88 -7.68 -27.90
N ARG A 81 -6.03 -7.37 -27.29
CA ARG A 81 -6.25 -6.10 -26.56
C ARG A 81 -5.51 -6.08 -25.23
N LEU A 82 -5.50 -7.18 -24.49
CA LEU A 82 -4.74 -7.31 -23.25
C LEU A 82 -3.23 -7.18 -23.51
N ALA A 83 -2.71 -7.75 -24.60
CA ALA A 83 -1.30 -7.61 -24.98
C ALA A 83 -0.92 -6.15 -25.30
N GLN A 84 -1.83 -5.38 -25.92
CA GLN A 84 -1.61 -3.95 -26.16
C GLN A 84 -1.51 -3.17 -24.84
N ILE A 85 -2.42 -3.43 -23.90
CA ILE A 85 -2.43 -2.80 -22.57
C ILE A 85 -1.19 -3.20 -21.77
N GLU A 86 -0.85 -4.49 -21.74
CA GLU A 86 0.35 -5.05 -21.11
C GLU A 86 1.62 -4.36 -21.59
N SER A 87 1.75 -4.07 -22.89
CA SER A 87 2.94 -3.40 -23.43
C SER A 87 3.12 -1.94 -22.97
N LEU A 88 2.05 -1.32 -22.45
CA LEU A 88 2.01 0.08 -22.04
C LEU A 88 2.16 0.26 -20.52
N LEU A 89 1.68 -0.70 -19.72
CA LEU A 89 1.70 -0.58 -18.25
C LEU A 89 3.11 -0.53 -17.63
N PRO A 90 4.11 -1.35 -18.04
CA PRO A 90 5.48 -1.22 -17.53
C PRO A 90 6.09 0.16 -17.82
N LYS A 91 5.73 0.77 -18.97
CA LYS A 91 6.18 2.12 -19.33
C LYS A 91 5.52 3.19 -18.47
N LEU A 92 4.27 2.98 -18.06
CA LEU A 92 3.57 3.82 -17.10
C LEU A 92 4.14 3.66 -15.69
N SER A 93 4.42 2.43 -15.25
CA SER A 93 5.03 2.16 -13.93
C SER A 93 6.41 2.79 -13.82
N SER A 94 7.28 2.62 -14.82
CA SER A 94 8.61 3.26 -14.85
C SER A 94 8.50 4.78 -14.82
N LYS A 95 7.63 5.38 -15.64
CA LYS A 95 7.39 6.83 -15.59
C LYS A 95 6.81 7.30 -14.27
N ALA A 96 5.92 6.53 -13.63
CA ALA A 96 5.37 6.85 -12.32
C ALA A 96 6.46 6.79 -11.24
N LYS A 97 7.33 5.78 -11.27
CA LYS A 97 8.50 5.68 -10.38
C LYS A 97 9.44 6.86 -10.61
N GLU A 98 9.76 7.19 -11.85
CA GLU A 98 10.58 8.37 -12.19
C GLU A 98 9.94 9.67 -11.72
N ALA A 99 8.62 9.83 -11.90
CA ALA A 99 7.87 11.01 -11.46
C ALA A 99 7.70 11.09 -9.93
N GLU A 100 7.80 10.00 -9.18
CA GLU A 100 7.88 10.02 -7.71
C GLU A 100 9.32 10.27 -7.22
N ILE A 101 10.32 9.75 -7.95
CA ILE A 101 11.75 9.96 -7.66
C ILE A 101 12.16 11.40 -7.95
N THR A 102 11.62 12.07 -8.97
CA THR A 102 12.03 13.43 -9.34
C THR A 102 11.69 14.46 -8.23
N PRO A 103 10.48 14.48 -7.65
CA PRO A 103 10.15 15.28 -6.46
C PRO A 103 10.95 14.87 -5.22
N ALA A 104 11.08 13.56 -4.95
CA ALA A 104 11.82 13.09 -3.78
C ALA A 104 13.32 13.43 -3.86
N ARG A 105 13.91 13.39 -5.06
CA ARG A 105 15.31 13.73 -5.33
C ARG A 105 15.53 15.23 -5.37
N GLU A 106 14.56 16.04 -5.80
CA GLU A 106 14.60 17.50 -5.66
C GLU A 106 14.56 17.91 -4.19
N ILE A 107 13.67 17.30 -3.38
CA ILE A 107 13.58 17.51 -1.93
C ILE A 107 14.87 17.05 -1.23
N LEU A 108 15.41 15.88 -1.57
CA LEU A 108 16.69 15.39 -1.05
C LEU A 108 17.88 16.27 -1.51
N SER A 109 17.87 16.77 -2.74
CA SER A 109 18.91 17.69 -3.23
C SER A 109 18.85 19.06 -2.56
N LEU A 110 17.65 19.54 -2.20
CA LEU A 110 17.44 20.75 -1.41
C LEU A 110 17.87 20.58 0.05
N LEU A 111 17.77 19.37 0.59
CA LEU A 111 18.26 19.02 1.93
C LEU A 111 19.78 18.77 1.96
N ASP A 112 20.34 18.17 0.91
CA ASP A 112 21.79 17.91 0.79
C ASP A 112 22.58 19.17 0.41
N SER A 113 21.97 20.15 -0.27
CA SER A 113 22.62 21.44 -0.57
C SER A 113 22.64 22.42 0.62
N GLY A 114 22.11 22.02 1.79
CA GLY A 114 22.11 22.82 3.02
C GLY A 114 23.43 22.78 3.81
N HIS A 115 24.39 21.94 3.45
CA HIS A 115 25.67 21.85 4.14
C HIS A 115 26.83 21.69 3.14
N GLU A 116 27.34 22.81 2.61
CA GLU A 116 28.78 23.11 2.61
C GLU A 116 29.11 24.51 2.05
N THR A 117 29.86 25.25 2.87
CA THR A 117 30.78 26.36 2.54
C THR A 117 30.21 27.73 2.11
N SER A 118 30.36 28.75 2.96
CA SER A 118 31.56 29.61 2.92
C SER A 118 31.49 30.78 3.90
N ARG A 119 32.64 30.96 4.56
CA ARG A 119 32.98 31.96 5.56
C ARG A 119 33.68 33.14 4.87
N ALA A 120 33.40 34.35 5.36
CA ALA A 120 34.16 35.60 5.25
C ALA A 120 34.02 36.45 3.97
N GLU A 121 33.52 37.68 4.17
CA GLU A 121 34.03 39.02 3.75
C GLU A 121 32.82 39.99 3.75
N GLN A 122 32.80 41.22 4.24
CA GLN A 122 33.76 42.13 4.87
C GLN A 122 32.94 43.23 5.58
N LEU A 123 33.48 43.75 6.67
CA LEU A 123 33.01 44.95 7.36
C LEU A 123 33.11 46.21 6.48
N LYS A 124 32.13 47.12 6.60
CA LYS A 124 32.40 48.56 6.81
C LYS A 124 31.22 49.28 7.49
N PRO A 125 31.50 50.23 8.41
CA PRO A 125 30.50 50.87 9.25
C PRO A 125 30.00 52.18 8.62
N THR A 126 28.73 52.51 8.82
CA THR A 126 28.27 53.91 8.75
C THR A 126 27.15 54.13 9.77
N GLN A 127 27.47 54.82 10.86
CA GLN A 127 26.53 55.61 11.66
C GLN A 127 26.45 57.02 11.04
N PRO A 128 25.32 57.74 11.17
CA PRO A 128 25.11 58.57 12.38
C PRO A 128 23.67 58.62 12.92
N GLN A 129 23.58 58.84 14.25
CA GLN A 129 22.65 59.71 15.01
C GLN A 129 21.17 59.73 14.56
N GLY A 130 20.15 59.41 15.37
CA GLY A 130 19.97 59.55 16.80
C GLY A 130 18.68 60.36 17.03
N THR A 131 17.64 59.78 17.63
CA THR A 131 16.64 60.48 18.45
C THR A 131 15.75 59.46 19.17
N GLU A 132 15.58 59.69 20.47
CA GLU A 132 14.76 58.94 21.40
C GLU A 132 13.26 59.10 21.07
N THR A 133 12.51 58.01 21.12
CA THR A 133 11.09 58.05 21.49
C THR A 133 10.71 56.71 22.13
N GLU A 134 10.76 56.73 23.45
CA GLU A 134 9.83 56.16 24.43
C GLU A 134 8.74 55.16 23.97
N LEU A 135 8.88 53.93 24.49
CA LEU A 135 7.85 52.99 25.00
C LEU A 135 6.63 52.59 24.15
N VAL A 136 6.71 51.39 23.55
CA VAL A 136 5.75 50.26 23.75
C VAL A 136 6.54 48.95 23.53
N PRO A 137 6.55 47.96 24.44
CA PRO A 137 7.14 46.65 24.12
C PRO A 137 6.27 45.98 23.06
N PRO A 138 6.79 45.64 21.87
CA PRO A 138 6.03 44.81 20.95
C PRO A 138 5.81 43.47 21.63
N ALA A 139 4.55 43.04 21.68
CA ALA A 139 4.19 41.69 22.05
C ALA A 139 5.15 40.75 21.32
N VAL A 140 5.93 39.98 22.08
CA VAL A 140 6.70 38.86 21.54
C VAL A 140 5.65 37.90 20.99
N GLN A 141 5.31 38.09 19.71
CA GLN A 141 4.78 37.01 18.91
C GLN A 141 5.90 35.98 18.94
N VAL A 142 5.78 35.00 19.85
CA VAL A 142 6.52 33.76 19.71
C VAL A 142 6.19 33.33 18.29
N PRO A 143 7.15 33.31 17.35
CA PRO A 143 6.87 32.74 16.05
C PRO A 143 6.42 31.32 16.35
N MET A 144 5.13 31.05 16.14
CA MET A 144 4.61 29.68 16.13
C MET A 144 5.48 28.99 15.10
N LYS A 145 6.46 28.21 15.57
CA LYS A 145 7.23 27.35 14.69
C LYS A 145 6.18 26.56 13.93
N PRO A 146 6.19 26.57 12.58
CA PRO A 146 5.32 25.68 11.85
C PRO A 146 5.58 24.28 12.40
N LEU A 147 4.55 23.66 12.97
CA LEU A 147 4.65 22.31 13.51
C LEU A 147 5.16 21.42 12.37
N GLU A 148 6.37 20.88 12.53
CA GLU A 148 6.85 19.84 11.63
C GLU A 148 5.88 18.66 11.78
N ALA A 149 5.15 18.33 10.71
CA ALA A 149 4.05 17.36 10.78
C ALA A 149 4.52 16.03 11.35
N TYR A 150 5.70 15.57 10.93
CA TYR A 150 6.37 14.40 11.46
C TYR A 150 7.84 14.36 11.02
N LYS A 151 8.64 13.60 11.75
CA LYS A 151 10.02 13.24 11.42
C LYS A 151 10.19 11.73 11.53
N LYS A 152 10.78 11.11 10.51
CA LYS A 152 11.20 9.71 10.55
C LYS A 152 12.49 9.57 11.36
N VAL A 153 12.53 8.57 12.24
CA VAL A 153 13.66 8.24 13.12
C VAL A 153 14.17 6.85 12.75
N ASP A 154 15.49 6.64 12.88
CA ASP A 154 16.12 5.36 12.51
C ASP A 154 15.71 4.19 13.41
N VAL A 155 15.26 4.49 14.64
CA VAL A 155 14.86 3.50 15.65
C VAL A 155 13.38 3.65 15.95
N GLU A 156 12.65 2.55 15.79
CA GLU A 156 11.23 2.42 16.13
C GLU A 156 10.97 2.61 17.62
N ASP A 157 9.84 3.24 17.96
CA ASP A 157 9.42 3.49 19.33
C ASP A 157 8.13 2.70 19.64
N ASP A 158 8.24 1.53 20.28
CA ASP A 158 7.10 0.64 20.59
C ASP A 158 6.29 1.14 21.81
N MET A 159 5.79 2.37 21.72
CA MET A 159 5.04 3.03 22.81
C MET A 159 3.84 2.21 23.30
N PHE A 160 3.23 1.41 22.41
CA PHE A 160 2.03 0.63 22.68
C PHE A 160 2.32 -0.85 22.96
N GLY A 161 3.58 -1.28 22.91
CA GLY A 161 3.99 -2.67 23.11
C GLY A 161 3.49 -3.65 22.04
N LEU A 162 3.04 -3.14 20.89
CA LEU A 162 2.43 -3.92 19.80
C LEU A 162 3.50 -4.63 18.97
N ILE A 163 4.66 -4.01 18.74
CA ILE A 163 5.76 -4.63 17.98
C ILE A 163 6.29 -5.84 18.75
N GLY A 164 6.63 -5.66 20.03
CA GLY A 164 7.17 -6.73 20.85
C GLY A 164 6.19 -7.87 21.10
N GLN A 165 4.88 -7.59 21.18
CA GLN A 165 3.85 -8.64 21.27
C GLN A 165 3.72 -9.43 19.97
N THR A 166 3.66 -8.73 18.84
CA THR A 166 3.49 -9.32 17.51
C THR A 166 4.70 -10.15 17.10
N GLN A 167 5.91 -9.67 17.39
CA GLN A 167 7.15 -10.41 17.15
C GLN A 167 7.23 -11.71 17.96
N ARG A 168 6.82 -11.67 19.24
CA ARG A 168 6.73 -12.88 20.08
C ARG A 168 5.72 -13.87 19.52
N LEU A 169 4.57 -13.38 19.04
CA LEU A 169 3.56 -14.22 18.41
C LEU A 169 4.12 -14.92 17.16
N ILE A 170 4.77 -14.19 16.26
CA ILE A 170 5.40 -14.77 15.06
C ILE A 170 6.44 -15.84 15.44
N GLN A 171 7.29 -15.57 16.44
CA GLN A 171 8.29 -16.53 16.92
C GLN A 171 7.66 -17.82 17.51
N GLN A 172 6.50 -17.72 18.17
CA GLN A 172 5.80 -18.88 18.70
C GLN A 172 5.28 -19.80 17.59
N TYR A 173 4.81 -19.22 16.49
CA TYR A 173 4.21 -19.95 15.38
C TYR A 173 5.22 -20.35 14.29
N SER A 174 6.44 -19.79 14.30
CA SER A 174 7.46 -20.03 13.26
C SER A 174 7.91 -21.48 13.10
N GLN A 175 7.65 -22.34 14.10
CA GLN A 175 7.95 -23.78 14.02
C GLN A 175 6.87 -24.58 13.29
N ARG A 176 5.69 -24.00 13.06
CA ARG A 176 4.51 -24.70 12.52
C ARG A 176 3.94 -24.03 11.27
N GLU A 177 4.23 -22.75 11.08
CA GLU A 177 3.67 -21.93 10.02
C GLU A 177 4.76 -21.16 9.27
N HIS A 178 4.52 -20.95 7.98
CA HIS A 178 5.34 -20.04 7.19
C HIS A 178 5.13 -18.60 7.65
N VAL A 179 6.22 -17.90 7.99
CA VAL A 179 6.14 -16.58 8.64
C VAL A 179 6.42 -15.41 7.73
N LEU A 180 6.67 -15.60 6.42
CA LEU A 180 7.03 -14.47 5.56
C LEU A 180 5.92 -13.42 5.49
N LEU A 181 4.68 -13.83 5.26
CA LEU A 181 3.55 -12.90 5.18
C LEU A 181 3.27 -12.21 6.54
N PRO A 182 3.22 -12.91 7.69
CA PRO A 182 3.21 -12.27 9.01
C PRO A 182 4.37 -11.29 9.23
N THR A 183 5.57 -11.61 8.76
CA THR A 183 6.77 -10.75 8.90
C THR A 183 6.65 -9.51 8.02
N PHE A 184 6.11 -9.61 6.81
CA PHE A 184 5.82 -8.46 5.95
C PHE A 184 4.95 -7.43 6.68
N TRP A 185 3.86 -7.87 7.32
CA TRP A 185 2.99 -6.98 8.09
C TRP A 185 3.65 -6.46 9.38
N LEU A 186 4.54 -7.24 10.01
CA LEU A 186 5.33 -6.76 11.15
C LEU A 186 6.28 -5.63 10.74
N GLU A 187 6.88 -5.70 9.56
CA GLU A 187 7.74 -4.61 9.07
C GLU A 187 6.93 -3.34 8.77
N VAL A 188 5.70 -3.46 8.27
CA VAL A 188 4.79 -2.29 8.17
C VAL A 188 4.54 -1.68 9.55
N LEU A 189 4.28 -2.53 10.56
CA LEU A 189 4.07 -2.09 11.93
C LEU A 189 5.30 -1.34 12.47
N ARG A 190 6.51 -1.87 12.27
CA ARG A 190 7.77 -1.22 12.66
C ARG A 190 7.95 0.12 11.97
N GLU A 191 7.70 0.16 10.66
CA GLU A 191 7.87 1.35 9.85
C GLU A 191 6.96 2.49 10.30
N ILE A 192 5.71 2.21 10.70
CA ILE A 192 4.80 3.23 11.26
C ILE A 192 5.37 3.83 12.56
N HIS A 193 5.97 3.01 13.43
CA HIS A 193 6.52 3.46 14.72
C HIS A 193 7.86 4.19 14.60
N LYS A 194 8.40 4.37 13.39
CA LYS A 194 9.57 5.23 13.14
C LYS A 194 9.19 6.71 13.02
N TYR A 195 7.91 7.04 12.90
CA TYR A 195 7.45 8.41 12.74
C TYR A 195 7.18 9.05 14.10
N LYS A 196 7.72 10.26 14.30
CA LYS A 196 7.51 11.07 15.50
C LYS A 196 6.94 12.43 15.12
N SER A 197 6.11 13.00 15.97
CA SER A 197 5.49 14.31 15.82
C SER A 197 5.18 14.88 17.21
N ASP A 198 5.14 16.20 17.32
CA ASP A 198 4.69 16.87 18.56
C ASP A 198 3.16 17.01 18.60
N SER A 199 2.45 16.55 17.57
CA SER A 199 0.99 16.61 17.46
C SER A 199 0.28 15.77 18.53
N PRO A 200 -0.80 16.27 19.15
CA PRO A 200 -1.61 15.48 20.07
C PRO A 200 -2.31 14.29 19.40
N TYR A 201 -2.46 14.32 18.07
CA TYR A 201 -3.09 13.25 17.29
C TYR A 201 -2.13 12.12 16.92
N LEU A 202 -0.82 12.25 17.17
CA LEU A 202 0.16 11.22 16.82
C LEU A 202 -0.17 9.86 17.45
N GLY A 203 -0.69 9.86 18.68
CA GLY A 203 -1.10 8.64 19.37
C GLY A 203 -2.11 7.84 18.55
N ASP A 204 -3.19 8.49 18.09
CA ASP A 204 -4.22 7.84 17.27
C ASP A 204 -3.68 7.47 15.86
N VAL A 205 -2.82 8.30 15.27
CA VAL A 205 -2.18 8.06 13.96
C VAL A 205 -1.27 6.81 13.99
N ILE A 206 -0.60 6.53 15.10
CA ILE A 206 0.22 5.32 15.23
C ILE A 206 -0.64 4.14 15.69
N GLU A 207 -1.46 4.33 16.73
CA GLU A 207 -2.14 3.24 17.42
C GLU A 207 -3.23 2.57 16.57
N LEU A 208 -4.04 3.36 15.86
CA LEU A 208 -5.16 2.83 15.07
C LEU A 208 -4.70 1.88 13.94
N PRO A 209 -3.80 2.27 13.02
CA PRO A 209 -3.29 1.33 12.03
C PRO A 209 -2.55 0.16 12.69
N SER A 210 -1.80 0.41 13.76
CA SER A 210 -1.02 -0.63 14.44
C SER A 210 -1.88 -1.74 15.03
N ARG A 211 -3.04 -1.39 15.61
CA ARG A 211 -4.02 -2.37 16.11
C ARG A 211 -4.61 -3.21 14.99
N ILE A 212 -4.92 -2.61 13.84
CA ILE A 212 -5.44 -3.31 12.67
C ILE A 212 -4.38 -4.27 12.10
N LEU A 213 -3.13 -3.81 11.98
CA LEU A 213 -2.01 -4.66 11.53
C LEU A 213 -1.76 -5.84 12.48
N ALA A 214 -1.77 -5.59 13.79
CA ALA A 214 -1.63 -6.66 14.79
C ALA A 214 -2.80 -7.67 14.71
N LYS A 215 -4.04 -7.19 14.45
CA LYS A 215 -5.21 -8.04 14.21
C LYS A 215 -5.04 -8.89 12.94
N ILE A 216 -4.56 -8.31 11.84
CA ILE A 216 -4.25 -9.04 10.59
C ILE A 216 -3.23 -10.15 10.86
N ILE A 217 -2.11 -9.82 11.52
CA ILE A 217 -1.03 -10.79 11.81
C ILE A 217 -1.53 -11.91 12.71
N LYS A 218 -2.25 -11.58 13.78
CA LYS A 218 -2.86 -12.56 14.66
C LYS A 218 -3.85 -13.44 13.89
N GLY A 219 -4.72 -12.84 13.09
CA GLY A 219 -5.69 -13.56 12.27
C GLY A 219 -5.04 -14.54 11.29
N LEU A 220 -3.90 -14.17 10.70
CA LEU A 220 -3.11 -15.06 9.83
C LEU A 220 -2.56 -16.27 10.59
N LEU A 221 -2.08 -16.09 11.82
CA LEU A 221 -1.42 -17.14 12.61
C LEU A 221 -2.38 -18.00 13.44
N THR A 222 -3.52 -17.46 13.87
CA THR A 222 -4.38 -18.14 14.86
C THR A 222 -5.72 -18.62 14.30
N GLU A 223 -6.17 -18.07 13.17
CA GLU A 223 -7.54 -18.30 12.68
C GLU A 223 -7.55 -18.92 11.28
N ALA A 224 -8.56 -19.76 11.01
CA ALA A 224 -8.79 -20.29 9.67
C ALA A 224 -9.40 -19.21 8.76
N PRO A 225 -9.04 -19.14 7.47
CA PRO A 225 -8.17 -20.08 6.74
C PRO A 225 -6.67 -19.77 6.85
N GLY A 226 -6.29 -18.62 7.44
CA GLY A 226 -4.90 -18.16 7.65
C GLY A 226 -3.95 -19.25 8.10
N ALA A 227 -4.15 -19.73 9.33
CA ALA A 227 -3.22 -20.65 9.98
C ALA A 227 -3.05 -21.94 9.17
N ARG A 228 -4.14 -22.48 8.62
CA ARG A 228 -4.11 -23.72 7.82
C ARG A 228 -3.31 -23.56 6.54
N LEU A 229 -3.51 -22.45 5.82
CA LEU A 229 -2.79 -22.16 4.58
C LEU A 229 -1.29 -21.94 4.82
N LEU A 230 -0.93 -21.26 5.92
CA LEU A 230 0.48 -21.09 6.29
C LEU A 230 1.15 -22.40 6.74
N GLN A 231 0.41 -23.29 7.42
CA GLN A 231 0.88 -24.63 7.78
C GLN A 231 1.09 -25.51 6.55
N GLU A 232 0.18 -25.43 5.57
CA GLU A 232 0.29 -26.15 4.30
C GLU A 232 1.47 -25.62 3.48
N LEU A 233 1.64 -24.30 3.38
CA LEU A 233 2.77 -23.69 2.70
C LEU A 233 4.11 -24.13 3.31
N MET A 234 4.21 -24.21 4.64
CA MET A 234 5.44 -24.64 5.32
C MET A 234 5.91 -26.04 4.91
N LYS A 235 5.01 -26.91 4.43
CA LYS A 235 5.37 -28.25 3.93
C LYS A 235 5.95 -28.21 2.51
N ASN A 236 5.58 -27.20 1.72
CA ASN A 236 5.87 -27.12 0.29
C ASN A 236 6.95 -26.09 -0.05
N ARG A 237 7.26 -25.18 0.87
CA ARG A 237 8.18 -24.05 0.68
C ARG A 237 9.15 -23.93 1.85
N GLU A 238 10.40 -23.55 1.55
CA GLU A 238 11.38 -23.23 2.57
C GLU A 238 10.93 -22.03 3.43
N GLN A 239 11.29 -22.07 4.71
CA GLN A 239 10.95 -21.01 5.65
C GLN A 239 11.74 -19.74 5.32
N GLU A 240 11.02 -18.67 5.02
CA GLU A 240 11.58 -17.35 4.80
C GLU A 240 11.14 -16.43 5.94
N SER A 241 12.11 -15.89 6.69
CA SER A 241 11.86 -15.12 7.91
C SER A 241 12.21 -13.64 7.78
N TYR A 242 12.59 -13.18 6.59
CA TYR A 242 13.00 -11.81 6.33
C TYR A 242 12.35 -11.26 5.06
N VAL A 243 12.08 -9.96 5.09
CA VAL A 243 11.54 -9.17 3.98
C VAL A 243 12.70 -8.72 3.09
N SER A 244 12.54 -8.76 1.77
CA SER A 244 13.58 -8.35 0.81
C SER A 244 13.71 -6.81 0.77
N SER A 245 14.81 -6.29 0.22
CA SER A 245 14.97 -4.83 0.07
C SER A 245 13.90 -4.21 -0.84
N SER A 246 13.46 -4.92 -1.89
CA SER A 246 12.36 -4.45 -2.76
C SER A 246 11.04 -4.37 -2.01
N GLU A 247 10.73 -5.38 -1.19
CA GLU A 247 9.53 -5.41 -0.37
C GLU A 247 9.57 -4.30 0.71
N VAL A 248 10.73 -4.08 1.35
CA VAL A 248 10.93 -2.97 2.30
C VAL A 248 10.67 -1.62 1.63
N GLU A 249 11.23 -1.37 0.43
CA GLU A 249 11.00 -0.12 -0.30
C GLU A 249 9.50 0.13 -0.57
N ARG A 250 8.74 -0.92 -0.93
CA ARG A 250 7.29 -0.80 -1.12
C ARG A 250 6.55 -0.54 0.19
N ILE A 251 6.97 -1.16 1.30
CA ILE A 251 6.42 -0.90 2.63
C ILE A 251 6.66 0.57 3.00
N GLU A 252 7.89 1.06 2.88
CA GLU A 252 8.25 2.45 3.18
C GLU A 252 7.43 3.42 2.33
N ARG A 253 7.25 3.13 1.03
CA ARG A 253 6.43 3.95 0.13
C ARG A 253 4.93 3.92 0.49
N ALA A 254 4.41 2.82 1.01
CA ALA A 254 3.02 2.74 1.45
C ALA A 254 2.81 3.55 2.74
N VAL A 255 3.71 3.38 3.72
CA VAL A 255 3.65 4.10 5.00
C VAL A 255 3.91 5.60 4.81
N ALA A 256 4.84 6.00 3.93
CA ALA A 256 5.09 7.41 3.63
C ALA A 256 3.86 8.09 3.01
N LYS A 257 3.15 7.42 2.08
CA LYS A 257 1.88 7.97 1.53
C LYS A 257 0.80 8.09 2.60
N TYR A 258 0.72 7.15 3.54
CA TYR A 258 -0.17 7.25 4.69
C TYR A 258 0.14 8.49 5.54
N PHE A 259 1.40 8.70 5.93
CA PHE A 259 1.81 9.87 6.72
C PHE A 259 1.61 11.20 5.98
N ALA A 260 1.83 11.24 4.67
CA ALA A 260 1.48 12.40 3.83
C ALA A 260 -0.05 12.65 3.81
N GLY A 261 -0.86 11.59 3.78
CA GLY A 261 -2.32 11.68 3.81
C GLY A 261 -2.88 12.24 5.12
N VAL A 262 -2.26 11.91 6.25
CA VAL A 262 -2.64 12.40 7.59
C VAL A 262 -1.90 13.68 8.01
N GLU A 263 -1.06 14.26 7.14
CA GLU A 263 -0.24 15.42 7.46
C GLU A 263 -1.07 16.62 7.95
N GLY A 264 -2.21 16.87 7.30
CA GLY A 264 -3.12 17.95 7.71
C GLY A 264 -3.73 17.71 9.10
N VAL A 265 -3.97 16.45 9.48
CA VAL A 265 -4.43 16.11 10.84
C VAL A 265 -3.33 16.38 11.86
N LEU A 266 -2.09 16.00 11.54
CA LEU A 266 -0.95 16.20 12.44
C LEU A 266 -0.61 17.69 12.64
N LYS A 267 -0.81 18.52 11.60
CA LYS A 267 -0.63 19.98 11.66
C LYS A 267 -1.81 20.73 12.27
N GLU A 268 -2.90 20.04 12.62
CA GLU A 268 -4.17 20.65 13.04
C GLU A 268 -4.78 21.59 11.97
N ASP A 269 -4.47 21.32 10.70
CA ASP A 269 -5.05 22.02 9.56
C ASP A 269 -6.46 21.50 9.26
N LYS A 270 -7.27 22.31 8.60
CA LYS A 270 -8.60 21.88 8.15
C LYS A 270 -8.46 20.87 7.02
N VAL A 271 -8.75 19.61 7.34
CA VAL A 271 -8.82 18.51 6.37
C VAL A 271 -10.29 18.21 6.06
N ASP A 272 -10.65 18.12 4.77
CA ASP A 272 -11.99 17.66 4.40
C ASP A 272 -12.09 16.14 4.53
N ALA A 273 -12.68 15.70 5.64
CA ALA A 273 -12.87 14.26 5.88
C ALA A 273 -13.75 13.58 4.82
N LYS A 274 -14.66 14.30 4.15
CA LYS A 274 -15.51 13.70 3.11
C LYS A 274 -14.71 13.38 1.86
N GLU A 275 -13.82 14.29 1.47
CA GLU A 275 -12.90 14.07 0.35
C GLU A 275 -12.00 12.86 0.62
N LYS A 276 -11.42 12.78 1.82
CA LYS A 276 -10.58 11.65 2.23
C LYS A 276 -11.33 10.31 2.24
N ILE A 277 -12.59 10.30 2.67
CA ILE A 277 -13.43 9.10 2.60
C ILE A 277 -13.71 8.71 1.15
N LEU A 278 -13.97 9.67 0.27
CA LEU A 278 -14.20 9.40 -1.16
C LEU A 278 -12.96 8.84 -1.85
N GLU A 279 -11.77 9.39 -1.55
CA GLU A 279 -10.49 8.82 -1.99
C GLU A 279 -10.32 7.38 -1.50
N ALA A 280 -10.67 7.11 -0.24
CA ALA A 280 -10.59 5.77 0.34
C ALA A 280 -11.57 4.78 -0.28
N GLN A 281 -12.81 5.21 -0.59
CA GLN A 281 -13.80 4.43 -1.34
C GLN A 281 -13.25 4.09 -2.73
N THR A 282 -12.66 5.07 -3.43
CA THR A 282 -12.07 4.87 -4.76
C THR A 282 -10.90 3.87 -4.72
N ALA A 283 -10.04 3.97 -3.70
CA ALA A 283 -8.95 3.02 -3.48
C ALA A 283 -9.47 1.60 -3.17
N PHE A 284 -10.54 1.50 -2.39
CA PHE A 284 -11.19 0.24 -2.05
C PHE A 284 -11.88 -0.40 -3.27
N ASP A 285 -12.57 0.37 -4.10
CA ASP A 285 -13.13 -0.11 -5.37
C ASP A 285 -12.04 -0.61 -6.32
N GLY A 286 -10.85 0.00 -6.26
CA GLY A 286 -9.65 -0.40 -6.98
C GLY A 286 -8.88 -1.58 -6.38
N PHE A 287 -9.39 -2.24 -5.33
CA PHE A 287 -8.67 -3.24 -4.55
C PHE A 287 -8.09 -4.37 -5.40
N GLY A 288 -6.81 -4.69 -5.16
CA GLY A 288 -6.08 -5.72 -5.88
C GLY A 288 -6.54 -7.14 -5.52
N TRP A 289 -7.40 -7.72 -6.35
CA TRP A 289 -7.81 -9.13 -6.21
C TRP A 289 -6.75 -10.12 -6.71
N GLY A 290 -5.87 -9.72 -7.62
CA GLY A 290 -4.84 -10.57 -8.24
C GLY A 290 -5.38 -11.65 -9.21
N GLY A 291 -4.48 -12.45 -9.80
CA GLY A 291 -4.80 -13.46 -10.83
C GLY A 291 -5.54 -14.71 -10.32
N PRO A 292 -6.18 -15.50 -11.21
CA PRO A 292 -7.00 -16.66 -10.82
C PRO A 292 -6.22 -17.77 -10.11
N GLU A 293 -4.92 -17.87 -10.35
CA GLU A 293 -4.02 -18.85 -9.76
C GLU A 293 -3.71 -18.62 -8.28
N LEU A 294 -4.09 -17.47 -7.72
CA LEU A 294 -3.82 -17.12 -6.34
C LEU A 294 -4.89 -17.64 -5.37
N GLU A 295 -4.48 -18.07 -4.19
CA GLU A 295 -5.37 -18.37 -3.06
C GLU A 295 -6.10 -17.10 -2.58
N LYS A 296 -7.41 -17.03 -2.84
CA LYS A 296 -8.23 -15.83 -2.63
C LYS A 296 -8.71 -15.67 -1.20
N ARG A 297 -8.70 -16.72 -0.36
CA ARG A 297 -9.28 -16.65 0.98
C ARG A 297 -8.56 -15.67 1.90
N LEU A 298 -7.24 -15.56 1.80
CA LEU A 298 -6.46 -14.56 2.55
C LEU A 298 -6.70 -13.14 2.01
N ILE A 299 -6.77 -13.00 0.69
CA ILE A 299 -7.05 -11.71 0.02
C ILE A 299 -8.45 -11.19 0.41
N LYS A 300 -9.46 -12.07 0.42
CA LYS A 300 -10.81 -11.74 0.90
C LYS A 300 -10.82 -11.28 2.35
N ARG A 301 -10.02 -11.91 3.21
CA ARG A 301 -9.91 -11.51 4.61
C ARG A 301 -9.28 -10.13 4.77
N LEU A 302 -8.24 -9.83 4.01
CA LEU A 302 -7.66 -8.48 4.01
C LEU A 302 -8.65 -7.44 3.48
N ASN A 303 -9.43 -7.79 2.45
CA ASN A 303 -10.49 -6.92 1.94
C ASN A 303 -11.55 -6.61 3.01
N GLN A 304 -11.92 -7.59 3.84
CA GLN A 304 -12.83 -7.37 4.99
C GLN A 304 -12.25 -6.37 6.00
N GLU A 305 -10.95 -6.43 6.29
CA GLU A 305 -10.30 -5.45 7.18
C GLU A 305 -10.27 -4.05 6.55
N CYS A 306 -10.13 -3.95 5.22
CA CYS A 306 -10.25 -2.68 4.49
C CYS A 306 -11.69 -2.13 4.55
N GLU A 307 -12.69 -3.00 4.39
CA GLU A 307 -14.11 -2.66 4.49
C GLU A 307 -14.48 -2.19 5.91
N GLU A 308 -13.99 -2.87 6.94
CA GLU A 308 -14.18 -2.49 8.34
C GLU A 308 -13.53 -1.14 8.65
N ALA A 309 -12.30 -0.90 8.15
CA ALA A 309 -11.63 0.41 8.28
C ALA A 309 -12.40 1.53 7.56
N LEU A 310 -12.90 1.28 6.36
CA LEU A 310 -13.72 2.23 5.61
C LEU A 310 -15.04 2.54 6.32
N HIS A 311 -15.71 1.51 6.84
CA HIS A 311 -16.91 1.67 7.64
C HIS A 311 -16.65 2.50 8.92
N ASN A 312 -15.50 2.30 9.57
CA ASN A 312 -15.09 3.11 10.71
C ASN A 312 -14.82 4.58 10.31
N ALA A 313 -14.31 4.84 9.11
CA ALA A 313 -14.14 6.20 8.60
C ALA A 313 -15.49 6.92 8.36
N GLU A 314 -16.52 6.17 7.92
CA GLU A 314 -17.85 6.71 7.69
C GLU A 314 -18.65 6.93 8.99
N SER A 315 -18.46 6.04 9.97
CA SER A 315 -19.25 6.00 11.20
C SER A 315 -18.62 6.73 12.40
N ALA A 316 -17.31 7.00 12.38
CA ALA A 316 -16.64 7.69 13.48
C ALA A 316 -17.18 9.11 13.67
N THR A 317 -17.34 9.52 14.92
CA THR A 317 -17.85 10.85 15.29
C THR A 317 -16.81 11.95 15.20
N ASP A 318 -15.53 11.60 15.36
CA ASP A 318 -14.42 12.55 15.42
C ASP A 318 -13.73 12.68 14.05
N GLU A 319 -13.59 13.90 13.57
CA GLU A 319 -13.12 14.21 12.21
C GLU A 319 -11.67 13.74 11.95
N PRO A 320 -10.68 14.01 12.83
CA PRO A 320 -9.35 13.42 12.77
C PRO A 320 -9.35 11.89 12.62
N ARG A 321 -10.17 11.19 13.42
CA ARG A 321 -10.27 9.72 13.37
C ARG A 321 -10.86 9.22 12.07
N ARG A 322 -11.84 9.93 11.50
CA ARG A 322 -12.40 9.60 10.18
C ARG A 322 -11.33 9.67 9.09
N VAL A 323 -10.52 10.73 9.10
CA VAL A 323 -9.39 10.88 8.16
C VAL A 323 -8.36 9.78 8.37
N ILE A 324 -7.99 9.48 9.63
CA ILE A 324 -7.04 8.41 9.94
C ILE A 324 -7.56 7.07 9.39
N TYR A 325 -8.81 6.69 9.67
CA TYR A 325 -9.36 5.43 9.14
C TYR A 325 -9.43 5.39 7.61
N ALA A 326 -9.77 6.51 6.95
CA ALA A 326 -9.76 6.60 5.50
C ALA A 326 -8.35 6.37 4.92
N GLU A 327 -7.33 7.00 5.51
CA GLU A 327 -5.94 6.82 5.09
C GLU A 327 -5.42 5.41 5.45
N VAL A 328 -5.89 4.79 6.54
CA VAL A 328 -5.60 3.38 6.83
C VAL A 328 -6.16 2.47 5.73
N THR A 329 -7.40 2.67 5.28
CA THR A 329 -7.98 1.91 4.17
C THR A 329 -7.12 2.03 2.91
N LYS A 330 -6.69 3.25 2.55
CA LYS A 330 -5.79 3.49 1.41
C LYS A 330 -4.45 2.77 1.57
N MET A 331 -3.85 2.83 2.76
CA MET A 331 -2.60 2.14 3.08
C MET A 331 -2.74 0.62 2.93
N LEU A 332 -3.81 0.01 3.47
CA LEU A 332 -4.05 -1.42 3.36
C LEU A 332 -4.26 -1.87 1.91
N CYS A 333 -5.02 -1.10 1.12
CA CYS A 333 -5.20 -1.36 -0.32
C CYS A 333 -3.85 -1.29 -1.05
N LYS A 334 -3.01 -0.31 -0.73
CA LYS A 334 -1.69 -0.16 -1.34
C LYS A 334 -0.73 -1.28 -0.94
N LEU A 335 -0.73 -1.70 0.33
CA LEU A 335 0.05 -2.85 0.80
C LEU A 335 -0.41 -4.15 0.13
N GLN A 336 -1.70 -4.32 -0.13
CA GLN A 336 -2.20 -5.44 -0.93
C GLN A 336 -1.64 -5.41 -2.37
N HIS A 337 -1.60 -4.24 -3.01
CA HIS A 337 -0.97 -4.12 -4.33
C HIS A 337 0.53 -4.42 -4.28
N ALA A 338 1.24 -3.99 -3.23
CA ALA A 338 2.65 -4.33 -3.04
C ALA A 338 2.85 -5.85 -2.90
N ILE A 339 2.02 -6.53 -2.12
CA ILE A 339 2.02 -7.99 -1.96
C ILE A 339 1.82 -8.71 -3.31
N LEU A 340 0.92 -8.20 -4.15
CA LEU A 340 0.64 -8.79 -5.47
C LEU A 340 1.68 -8.46 -6.54
N ALA A 341 2.42 -7.36 -6.37
CA ALA A 341 3.46 -6.93 -7.30
C ALA A 341 4.80 -7.65 -7.06
N GLU A 342 5.06 -8.09 -5.84
CA GLU A 342 6.29 -8.83 -5.49
C GLU A 342 6.16 -10.31 -5.87
N ALA A 343 7.06 -10.77 -6.74
CA ALA A 343 7.04 -12.14 -7.29
C ALA A 343 7.06 -13.20 -6.18
N ARG A 344 7.88 -12.98 -5.14
CA ARG A 344 8.06 -13.90 -4.02
C ARG A 344 6.79 -14.10 -3.20
N LEU A 345 6.11 -13.01 -2.86
CA LEU A 345 4.84 -13.03 -2.14
C LEU A 345 3.72 -13.58 -3.02
N GLN A 346 3.68 -13.23 -4.31
CA GLN A 346 2.70 -13.76 -5.25
C GLN A 346 2.83 -15.28 -5.47
N GLU A 347 4.05 -15.80 -5.53
CA GLU A 347 4.33 -17.23 -5.60
C GLU A 347 3.81 -17.97 -4.37
N MET A 348 3.94 -17.40 -3.16
CA MET A 348 3.34 -17.99 -1.96
C MET A 348 1.84 -18.19 -2.10
N PHE A 349 1.08 -17.17 -2.54
CA PHE A 349 -0.36 -17.32 -2.75
C PHE A 349 -0.70 -18.34 -3.84
N THR A 350 0.19 -18.53 -4.83
CA THR A 350 0.02 -19.54 -5.87
C THR A 350 0.22 -20.95 -5.29
N GLN A 351 1.24 -21.14 -4.44
CA GLN A 351 1.57 -22.41 -3.79
C GLN A 351 0.61 -22.81 -2.67
N MET A 352 -0.11 -21.84 -2.10
CA MET A 352 -1.19 -22.07 -1.13
C MET A 352 -2.49 -22.54 -1.78
N LYS A 353 -2.63 -22.42 -3.10
CA LYS A 353 -3.84 -22.84 -3.80
C LYS A 353 -3.81 -24.38 -3.93
N PRO A 354 -4.84 -25.09 -3.43
CA PRO A 354 -4.89 -26.55 -3.45
C PRO A 354 -5.06 -27.15 -4.84
#